data_AF-A0A7S2B1C3-F1
#
_entry.id   AF-A0A7S2B1C3-F1
#
_cell.length_a   1.000
_cell.length_b   1.000
_cell.length_c   1.000
_cell.angle_alpha   90.00
_cell.angle_beta   90.00
_cell.angle_gamma   90.00
#
_symmetry.space_group_name_H-M   'P 1'
#
loop_
_entity.id
_entity.type
_entity.pdbx_description
1 polymer ?
#
loop_
_entity_poly.entity_id
_entity_poly.type
_entity_poly.pdbx_seq_one_letter_code
_entity_poly.pdbx_strand_id
1 'polypeptide(L)'
;MARDPEPAWPRRFVSGLLAKNAKPHEHQHWLVGISCLLLGVPIPFALANDDRLTGAWLVLVTACSLLADFAYIGSLWNVLDRWVAVSFTVYLTYRAFLRVPRLTTANLFVVAAMLAYSQCSRTREQWRWRHSLWHAVMMVDITFFLDRIYSVDAAAMAGILTA
;
A
#
# COMPACT_ATOMS: atom_id res chain seq x y z
N MET A 1 19.02 -21.50 29.78
CA MET A 1 18.40 -20.18 29.52
C MET A 1 16.96 -20.40 29.12
N ALA A 2 16.00 -20.00 29.95
CA ALA A 2 14.60 -20.00 29.58
C ALA A 2 14.38 -18.92 28.50
N ARG A 3 13.72 -19.26 27.39
CA ARG A 3 13.27 -18.25 26.43
C ARG A 3 12.10 -17.51 27.05
N ASP A 4 12.12 -16.18 27.02
CA ASP A 4 10.97 -15.40 27.43
C ASP A 4 9.74 -15.80 26.61
N PRO A 5 8.56 -15.91 27.23
CA PRO A 5 7.35 -16.29 26.53
C PRO A 5 7.06 -15.28 25.42
N GLU A 6 6.77 -15.79 24.23
CA GLU A 6 6.41 -14.97 23.10
C GLU A 6 5.19 -14.09 23.46
N PRO A 7 5.22 -12.78 23.19
CA PRO A 7 4.11 -11.91 23.53
C PRO A 7 2.83 -12.34 22.79
N ALA A 8 1.68 -12.25 23.48
CA ALA A 8 0.37 -12.55 22.90
C ALA A 8 0.12 -11.75 21.61
N TRP A 9 -0.64 -12.35 20.68
CA TRP A 9 -0.88 -11.84 19.33
C TRP A 9 -1.21 -10.34 19.21
N PRO A 10 -2.13 -9.75 20.00
CA PRO A 10 -2.44 -8.32 19.85
C PRO A 10 -1.25 -7.42 20.24
N ARG A 11 -0.41 -7.83 21.20
CA ARG A 11 0.79 -7.07 21.56
C ARG A 11 1.84 -7.13 20.46
N ARG A 12 1.97 -8.27 19.75
CA ARG A 12 2.87 -8.42 18.60
C ARG A 12 2.49 -7.54 17.43
N PHE A 13 1.19 -7.43 17.16
CA PHE A 13 0.70 -6.60 16.07
C PHE A 13 0.98 -5.12 16.34
N VAL A 14 0.61 -4.63 17.53
CA VAL A 14 0.82 -3.23 17.93
C VAL A 14 2.32 -2.89 18.02
N SER A 15 3.13 -3.78 18.59
CA SER A 15 4.58 -3.57 18.61
C SER A 15 5.17 -3.57 17.21
N GLY A 16 4.67 -4.41 16.29
CA GLY A 16 5.08 -4.42 14.88
C GLY A 16 4.79 -3.10 14.15
N LEU A 17 3.64 -2.47 14.41
CA LEU A 17 3.28 -1.18 13.82
C LEU A 17 4.24 -0.06 14.29
N LEU A 18 4.63 -0.08 15.56
CA LEU A 18 5.47 0.96 16.16
C LEU A 18 6.97 0.68 16.10
N ALA A 19 7.39 -0.55 15.79
CA ALA A 19 8.79 -0.92 15.83
C ALA A 19 9.55 -0.36 14.61
N LYS A 20 10.66 0.33 14.87
CA LYS A 20 11.68 0.68 13.87
C LYS A 20 12.49 -0.58 13.52
N ASN A 21 11.82 -1.58 12.96
CA ASN A 21 12.46 -2.84 12.60
C ASN A 21 12.83 -2.79 11.13
N ALA A 22 14.13 -2.74 10.85
CA ALA A 22 14.64 -3.19 9.57
C ALA A 22 15.01 -4.67 9.67
N LYS A 23 14.50 -5.50 8.77
CA LYS A 23 14.94 -6.91 8.71
C LYS A 23 16.39 -6.96 8.21
N PRO A 24 17.21 -7.93 8.63
CA PRO A 24 18.64 -8.00 8.22
C PRO A 24 18.89 -8.07 6.70
N HIS A 25 17.87 -8.44 5.92
CA HIS A 25 17.94 -8.53 4.46
C HIS A 25 17.47 -7.25 3.74
N GLU A 26 16.91 -6.28 4.45
CA GLU A 26 16.52 -4.98 3.89
C GLU A 26 17.79 -4.13 3.70
N HIS A 27 17.94 -3.52 2.52
CA HIS A 27 19.12 -2.74 2.16
C HIS A 27 18.80 -1.80 1.01
N GLN A 28 19.57 -0.73 0.85
CA GLN A 28 19.33 0.21 -0.22
C GLN A 28 19.59 -0.45 -1.58
N HIS A 29 18.59 -0.40 -2.47
CA HIS A 29 18.72 -0.91 -3.83
C HIS A 29 17.84 -0.09 -4.78
N TRP A 30 18.41 0.30 -5.93
CA TRP A 30 17.73 1.18 -6.90
C TRP A 30 16.39 0.59 -7.39
N LEU A 31 16.30 -0.74 -7.58
CA LEU A 31 15.06 -1.41 -7.99
C LEU A 31 13.92 -1.13 -7.00
N VAL A 32 14.21 -1.17 -5.70
CA VAL A 32 13.23 -0.88 -4.66
C VAL A 32 12.84 0.60 -4.71
N GLY A 33 13.80 1.50 -4.83
CA GLY A 33 13.52 2.94 -4.98
C GLY A 33 12.64 3.26 -6.20
N ILE A 34 12.93 2.67 -7.36
CA ILE A 34 12.10 2.81 -8.57
C ILE A 34 10.70 2.23 -8.32
N SER A 35 10.62 1.07 -7.65
CA SER A 35 9.33 0.45 -7.35
C SER A 35 8.45 1.33 -6.44
N CYS A 36 9.05 2.04 -5.47
CA CYS A 36 8.31 3.01 -4.64
C CYS A 36 7.69 4.12 -5.49
N LEU A 37 8.42 4.62 -6.49
CA LEU A 37 7.91 5.66 -7.40
C LEU A 37 6.71 5.17 -8.24
N LEU A 38 6.55 3.86 -8.46
CA LEU A 38 5.39 3.32 -9.15
C LEU A 38 4.09 3.65 -8.41
N LEU A 39 4.12 3.79 -7.07
CA LEU A 39 2.95 4.18 -6.29
C LEU A 39 2.44 5.59 -6.64
N GLY A 40 3.27 6.42 -7.28
CA GLY A 40 2.91 7.75 -7.76
C GLY A 40 2.29 7.77 -9.16
N VAL A 41 2.35 6.66 -9.90
CA VAL A 41 1.75 6.55 -11.25
C VAL A 41 0.25 6.88 -11.29
N PRO A 42 -0.58 6.54 -10.29
CA PRO A 42 -2.00 6.88 -10.30
C PRO A 42 -2.29 8.37 -10.02
N ILE A 43 -1.29 9.19 -9.64
CA ILE A 43 -1.49 10.61 -9.29
C ILE A 43 -2.12 11.40 -10.46
N PRO A 44 -1.57 11.39 -11.70
CA PRO A 44 -2.16 12.15 -12.79
C PRO A 44 -3.58 11.69 -13.12
N PHE A 45 -3.88 10.40 -12.94
CA PHE A 45 -5.21 9.85 -13.16
C PHE A 45 -6.23 10.39 -12.14
N ALA A 46 -5.87 10.47 -10.86
CA ALA A 46 -6.72 11.10 -9.84
C ALA A 46 -6.95 12.60 -10.12
N LEU A 47 -5.88 13.32 -10.47
CA LEU A 47 -5.96 14.76 -10.77
C LEU A 47 -6.78 15.06 -12.04
N ALA A 48 -6.73 14.19 -13.05
CA ALA A 48 -7.57 14.30 -14.24
C ALA A 48 -9.08 14.18 -13.96
N ASN A 49 -9.45 13.58 -12.82
CA ASN A 49 -10.83 13.46 -12.34
C ASN A 49 -11.15 14.49 -11.22
N ASP A 50 -10.33 15.54 -11.08
CA ASP A 50 -10.41 16.58 -10.03
C ASP A 50 -10.41 16.02 -8.58
N ASP A 51 -9.91 14.80 -8.39
CA ASP A 51 -9.79 14.16 -7.08
C ASP A 51 -8.46 14.52 -6.40
N ARG A 52 -8.37 15.78 -5.97
CA ARG A 52 -7.17 16.35 -5.36
C ARG A 52 -6.79 15.68 -4.05
N LEU A 53 -7.78 15.25 -3.28
CA LEU A 53 -7.55 14.57 -2.00
C LEU A 53 -6.82 13.23 -2.23
N THR A 54 -7.30 12.44 -3.19
CA THR A 54 -6.64 11.18 -3.55
C THR A 54 -5.27 11.41 -4.17
N GLY A 55 -5.12 12.45 -5.01
CA GLY A 55 -3.82 12.88 -5.51
C GLY A 55 -2.82 13.19 -4.38
N ALA A 56 -3.24 13.94 -3.37
CA ALA A 56 -2.41 14.26 -2.20
C ALA A 56 -2.03 13.02 -1.37
N TRP A 57 -2.97 12.11 -1.17
CA TRP A 57 -2.69 10.83 -0.51
C TRP A 57 -1.65 10.00 -1.27
N LEU A 58 -1.76 9.91 -2.59
CA LEU A 58 -0.81 9.15 -3.42
C LEU A 58 0.60 9.77 -3.39
N VAL A 59 0.70 11.10 -3.40
CA VAL A 59 1.98 11.80 -3.18
C VAL A 59 2.56 11.41 -1.82
N LEU A 60 1.75 11.45 -0.76
CA LEU A 60 2.20 11.12 0.59
C LEU A 60 2.65 9.66 0.70
N VAL A 61 1.88 8.70 0.17
CA VAL A 61 2.22 7.27 0.13
C VAL A 61 3.54 7.06 -0.62
N THR A 62 3.68 7.66 -1.79
CA THR A 62 4.90 7.53 -2.62
C THR A 62 6.12 8.09 -1.89
N ALA A 63 5.99 9.27 -1.29
CA ALA A 63 7.06 9.90 -0.53
C ALA A 63 7.46 9.08 0.69
N CYS A 64 6.48 8.63 1.49
CA CYS A 64 6.74 7.80 2.67
C CYS A 64 7.41 6.47 2.30
N SER A 65 6.95 5.79 1.26
CA SER A 65 7.54 4.51 0.82
C SER A 65 8.97 4.72 0.32
N LEU A 66 9.23 5.76 -0.48
CA LEU A 66 10.59 6.07 -0.94
C LEU A 66 11.53 6.38 0.23
N LEU A 67 11.04 7.12 1.23
CA LEU A 67 11.83 7.47 2.42
C LEU A 67 12.08 6.25 3.32
N ALA A 68 11.10 5.37 3.48
CA ALA A 68 11.17 4.20 4.36
C ALA A 68 11.98 3.04 3.76
N ASP A 69 11.77 2.74 2.47
CA ASP A 69 12.27 1.52 1.83
C ASP A 69 13.56 1.75 1.03
N PHE A 70 13.92 3.01 0.76
CA PHE A 70 15.11 3.35 0.00
C PHE A 70 16.02 4.35 0.73
N ALA A 71 15.54 5.54 1.09
CA ALA A 71 16.43 6.60 1.60
C ALA A 71 16.89 6.38 3.05
N TYR A 72 15.98 5.98 3.94
CA TYR A 72 16.18 5.95 5.40
C TYR A 72 15.70 4.62 6.02
N ILE A 73 16.19 3.51 5.49
CA ILE A 73 15.84 2.15 5.97
C ILE A 73 16.17 2.00 7.45
N GLY A 74 15.24 1.43 8.23
CA GLY A 74 15.40 1.19 9.67
C GLY A 74 15.20 2.43 10.54
N SER A 75 14.50 3.45 10.01
CA SER A 75 14.26 4.71 10.72
C SER A 75 12.80 4.87 11.15
N LEU A 76 12.45 6.05 11.67
CA LEU A 76 11.05 6.41 11.94
C LEU A 76 10.19 6.40 10.67
N TRP A 77 10.78 6.57 9.49
CA TRP A 77 10.06 6.54 8.22
C TRP A 77 9.36 5.21 7.97
N ASN A 78 9.91 4.07 8.41
CA ASN A 78 9.24 2.77 8.30
C ASN A 78 7.94 2.70 9.13
N VAL A 79 7.86 3.40 10.26
CA VAL A 79 6.65 3.48 11.05
C VAL A 79 5.62 4.37 10.35
N LEU A 80 6.05 5.55 9.90
CA LEU A 80 5.18 6.51 9.20
C LEU A 80 4.61 5.92 7.91
N ASP A 81 5.45 5.25 7.12
CA ASP A 81 5.03 4.59 5.88
C ASP A 81 3.93 3.56 6.13
N ARG A 82 4.07 2.69 7.13
CA ARG A 82 3.02 1.73 7.49
C ARG A 82 1.71 2.42 7.87
N TRP A 83 1.76 3.48 8.67
CA TRP A 83 0.55 4.21 9.06
C TRP A 83 -0.11 4.91 7.88
N VAL A 84 0.68 5.55 7.01
CA VAL A 84 0.19 6.21 5.79
C VAL A 84 -0.40 5.19 4.83
N ALA A 85 0.29 4.08 4.58
CA ALA A 85 -0.18 3.00 3.71
C ALA A 85 -1.48 2.41 4.24
N VAL A 86 -1.57 2.03 5.52
CA VAL A 86 -2.80 1.50 6.13
C VAL A 86 -3.95 2.50 6.04
N SER A 87 -3.70 3.77 6.37
CA SER A 87 -4.73 4.82 6.33
C SER A 87 -5.25 5.03 4.91
N PHE A 88 -4.36 5.07 3.92
CA PHE A 88 -4.73 5.20 2.52
C PHE A 88 -5.47 3.97 2.00
N THR A 89 -5.02 2.76 2.34
CA THR A 89 -5.71 1.51 1.97
C THR A 89 -7.12 1.48 2.54
N VAL A 90 -7.33 1.88 3.80
CA VAL A 90 -8.67 1.98 4.41
C VAL A 90 -9.52 3.01 3.67
N TYR A 91 -8.98 4.20 3.38
CA TYR A 91 -9.66 5.25 2.62
C TYR A 91 -10.10 4.77 1.23
N LEU A 92 -9.18 4.18 0.45
CA LEU A 92 -9.47 3.67 -0.89
C LEU A 92 -10.46 2.51 -0.85
N THR A 93 -10.30 1.59 0.11
CA THR A 93 -11.22 0.45 0.31
C THR A 93 -12.63 0.97 0.62
N TYR A 94 -12.77 1.96 1.49
CA TYR A 94 -14.07 2.56 1.81
C TYR A 94 -14.72 3.15 0.54
N ARG A 95 -13.97 3.95 -0.24
CA ARG A 95 -14.50 4.53 -1.48
C ARG A 95 -14.88 3.47 -2.50
N ALA A 96 -14.02 2.48 -2.71
CA ALA A 96 -14.26 1.37 -3.61
C ALA A 96 -15.47 0.55 -3.18
N PHE A 97 -15.63 0.27 -1.88
CA PHE A 97 -16.73 -0.53 -1.34
C PHE A 97 -18.10 0.10 -1.62
N LEU A 98 -18.18 1.44 -1.56
CA LEU A 98 -19.42 2.16 -1.87
C LEU A 98 -19.82 2.08 -3.35
N ARG A 99 -18.90 1.76 -4.27
CA ARG A 99 -19.17 1.69 -5.73
C ARG A 99 -19.18 0.27 -6.26
N VAL A 100 -18.24 -0.56 -5.81
CA VAL A 100 -17.99 -1.92 -6.31
C VAL A 100 -17.70 -2.88 -5.14
N PRO A 101 -18.67 -3.15 -4.24
CA PRO A 101 -18.43 -3.88 -2.99
C PRO A 101 -17.92 -5.30 -3.21
N ARG A 102 -18.46 -6.04 -4.19
CA ARG A 102 -18.05 -7.42 -4.48
C ARG A 102 -16.59 -7.50 -4.92
N LEU A 103 -16.17 -6.61 -5.82
CA LEU A 103 -14.78 -6.54 -6.28
C LEU A 103 -13.85 -6.11 -5.16
N THR A 104 -14.26 -5.14 -4.35
CA THR A 104 -13.49 -4.65 -3.19
C THR A 104 -13.24 -5.78 -2.19
N THR A 105 -14.28 -6.55 -1.84
CA THR A 105 -14.14 -7.71 -0.93
C THR A 105 -13.21 -8.77 -1.51
N ALA A 106 -13.31 -9.07 -2.81
CA ALA A 106 -12.42 -10.02 -3.46
C ALA A 106 -10.96 -9.54 -3.45
N ASN A 107 -10.72 -8.24 -3.62
CA ASN A 107 -9.38 -7.66 -3.63
C ASN A 107 -8.66 -7.77 -2.28
N LEU A 108 -9.38 -7.78 -1.15
CA LEU A 108 -8.76 -7.95 0.17
C LEU A 108 -7.89 -9.23 0.25
N PHE A 109 -8.30 -10.30 -0.44
CA PHE A 109 -7.51 -11.53 -0.52
C PHE A 109 -6.22 -11.34 -1.32
N VAL A 110 -6.26 -10.57 -2.42
CA VAL A 110 -5.08 -10.28 -3.25
C VAL A 110 -4.08 -9.44 -2.48
N VAL A 111 -4.55 -8.37 -1.82
CA VAL A 111 -3.72 -7.49 -0.98
C VAL A 111 -3.08 -8.29 0.16
N ALA A 112 -3.87 -9.09 0.89
CA ALA A 112 -3.37 -9.91 1.99
C ALA A 112 -2.35 -10.96 1.53
N ALA A 113 -2.62 -11.65 0.42
CA ALA A 113 -1.73 -12.65 -0.14
C ALA A 113 -0.40 -12.03 -0.59
N MET A 114 -0.46 -10.87 -1.27
CA MET A 114 0.75 -10.21 -1.77
C MET A 114 1.58 -9.60 -0.65
N LEU A 115 0.94 -9.06 0.39
CA LEU A 115 1.63 -8.61 1.60
C LEU A 115 2.32 -9.79 2.30
N ALA A 116 1.61 -10.91 2.50
CA ALA A 116 2.20 -12.10 3.11
C ALA A 116 3.37 -12.65 2.29
N TYR A 117 3.25 -12.67 0.96
CA TYR A 117 4.31 -13.08 0.06
C TYR A 117 5.56 -12.18 0.19
N SER A 118 5.37 -10.85 0.19
CA SER A 118 6.45 -9.88 0.38
C SER A 118 7.17 -10.07 1.73
N GLN A 119 6.40 -10.26 2.80
CA GLN A 119 6.92 -10.42 4.17
C GLN A 119 7.71 -11.73 4.39
N CYS A 120 7.50 -12.74 3.55
CA CYS A 120 8.20 -14.04 3.60
C CYS A 120 9.64 -14.02 3.05
N SER A 121 10.19 -12.85 2.73
CA SER A 121 11.57 -12.71 2.23
C SER A 121 12.59 -13.13 3.30
N ARG A 122 13.62 -13.89 2.90
CA ARG A 122 14.71 -14.34 3.79
C ARG A 122 16.08 -13.83 3.33
N THR A 123 16.24 -13.59 2.04
CA THR A 123 17.47 -13.08 1.44
C THR A 123 17.28 -11.68 0.86
N ARG A 124 18.40 -10.98 0.66
CA ARG A 124 18.42 -9.65 0.01
C ARG A 124 17.79 -9.67 -1.37
N GLU A 125 18.04 -10.73 -2.15
CA GLU A 125 17.46 -10.90 -3.49
C GLU A 125 15.95 -11.14 -3.45
N GLN A 126 15.49 -12.04 -2.58
CA GLN A 126 14.06 -12.27 -2.40
C GLN A 126 13.34 -10.98 -2.00
N TRP A 127 13.89 -10.23 -1.05
CA TRP A 127 13.30 -8.97 -0.64
C TRP A 127 13.20 -7.97 -1.80
N ARG A 128 14.30 -7.75 -2.54
CA ARG A 128 14.30 -6.85 -3.71
C ARG A 128 13.18 -7.18 -4.68
N TRP A 129 13.05 -8.44 -5.08
CA TRP A 129 12.04 -8.85 -6.06
C TRP A 129 10.63 -8.82 -5.50
N ARG A 130 10.40 -9.41 -4.33
CA ARG A 130 9.05 -9.54 -3.76
C ARG A 130 8.48 -8.22 -3.29
N HIS A 131 9.32 -7.35 -2.72
CA HIS A 131 8.92 -6.00 -2.31
C HIS A 131 8.63 -5.11 -3.52
N SER A 132 9.47 -5.18 -4.55
CA SER A 132 9.21 -4.43 -5.79
C SER A 132 7.95 -4.92 -6.51
N LEU A 133 7.71 -6.24 -6.51
CA LEU A 133 6.48 -6.81 -7.04
C LEU A 133 5.25 -6.36 -6.22
N TRP A 134 5.38 -6.25 -4.90
CA TRP A 134 4.31 -5.71 -4.06
C TRP A 134 3.92 -4.29 -4.48
N HIS A 135 4.90 -3.38 -4.68
CA HIS A 135 4.61 -2.03 -5.17
C HIS A 135 3.98 -2.01 -6.57
N ALA A 136 4.45 -2.87 -7.47
CA ALA A 136 3.87 -2.98 -8.80
C ALA A 136 2.40 -3.44 -8.75
N VAL A 137 2.09 -4.46 -7.93
CA VAL A 137 0.71 -4.94 -7.74
C VAL A 137 -0.16 -3.85 -7.10
N MET A 138 0.34 -3.13 -6.08
CA MET A 138 -0.41 -2.03 -5.47
C MET A 138 -0.65 -0.88 -6.46
N MET A 139 0.31 -0.53 -7.30
CA MET A 139 0.12 0.49 -8.34
C MET A 139 -1.02 0.10 -9.31
N VAL A 140 -1.03 -1.16 -9.78
CA VAL A 140 -2.09 -1.67 -10.67
C VAL A 140 -3.42 -1.68 -9.94
N ASP A 141 -3.46 -2.19 -8.72
CA ASP A 141 -4.67 -2.30 -7.91
C ASP A 141 -5.30 -0.93 -7.63
N ILE A 142 -4.49 0.04 -7.17
CA ILE A 142 -4.91 1.41 -6.94
C ILE A 142 -5.48 2.01 -8.24
N THR A 143 -4.75 1.89 -9.36
CA THR A 143 -5.20 2.44 -10.65
C THR A 143 -6.54 1.82 -11.08
N PHE A 144 -6.66 0.50 -10.98
CA PHE A 144 -7.88 -0.22 -11.31
C PHE A 144 -9.08 0.23 -10.46
N PHE A 145 -8.92 0.34 -9.14
CA PHE A 145 -10.02 0.76 -8.28
C PHE A 145 -10.40 2.23 -8.47
N LEU A 146 -9.43 3.11 -8.70
CA LEU A 146 -9.73 4.50 -9.06
C LEU A 146 -10.54 4.57 -10.36
N ASP A 147 -10.16 3.79 -11.39
CA ASP A 147 -10.89 3.75 -12.66
C ASP A 147 -12.34 3.27 -12.45
N ARG A 148 -12.55 2.22 -11.65
CA ARG A 148 -13.89 1.73 -11.33
C ARG A 148 -14.71 2.76 -10.55
N ILE A 149 -14.12 3.45 -9.57
CA ILE A 149 -14.78 4.50 -8.79
C ILE A 149 -15.23 5.63 -9.72
N TYR A 150 -14.32 6.19 -10.51
CA TYR A 150 -14.62 7.32 -11.38
C TYR A 150 -15.60 6.96 -12.51
N SER A 151 -15.53 5.74 -13.04
CA SER A 151 -16.49 5.25 -14.04
C SER A 151 -17.92 5.20 -13.49
N VAL A 152 -18.09 4.74 -12.24
CA VAL A 152 -19.41 4.69 -11.58
C VAL A 152 -19.90 6.09 -11.26
N ASP A 153 -19.04 6.96 -10.73
CA ASP A 153 -19.39 8.35 -10.41
C ASP A 153 -19.80 9.12 -11.69
N ALA A 154 -19.08 8.93 -12.81
CA ALA A 154 -19.42 9.53 -14.11
C ALA A 154 -20.76 9.02 -14.66
N ALA A 155 -21.03 7.71 -14.57
CA ALA A 155 -22.31 7.13 -14.99
C ALA A 155 -23.49 7.64 -14.16
N ALA A 156 -23.28 7.86 -12.84
CA ALA A 156 -24.26 8.46 -11.96
C ALA A 156 -24.55 9.92 -12.34
N MET A 157 -23.51 10.73 -12.63
CA MET A 157 -23.67 12.11 -13.08
C MET A 157 -24.37 12.22 -14.45
N ALA A 158 -24.16 11.24 -15.33
CA ALA A 158 -24.85 11.17 -16.61
C ALA A 158 -26.31 10.70 -16.51
N GLY A 159 -26.79 10.34 -15.31
CA GLY A 159 -28.15 9.82 -15.11
C GLY A 159 -28.37 8.42 -15.70
N ILE A 160 -27.30 7.69 -16.04
CA ILE A 160 -27.37 6.36 -16.64
C ILE A 160 -27.67 5.29 -15.57
N LEU A 161 -27.26 5.53 -14.34
CA LEU A 161 -27.60 4.69 -13.19
C LEU A 161 -28.89 5.19 -12.55
N THR A 162 -30.04 4.86 -13.12
CA THR A 162 -31.32 4.89 -12.40
C THR A 162 -31.41 3.65 -11.53
N ALA A 163 -31.69 3.86 -10.24
CA ALA A 163 -31.76 2.85 -9.18
C ALA A 163 -32.56 1.59 -9.53
#